data_AF-A0A564Q6Z9-F1
#
_entry.id   AF-A0A564Q6Z9-F1
#
_cell.length_a   1.000
_cell.length_b   1.000
_cell.length_c   1.000
_cell.angle_alpha   90.00
_cell.angle_beta   90.00
_cell.angle_gamma   90.00
#
_symmetry.space_group_name_H-M   'P 1'
#
loop_
_entity.id
_entity.type
_entity.pdbx_description
1 polymer ?
#
loop_
_entity_poly.entity_id
_entity_poly.type
_entity_poly.pdbx_seq_one_letter_code
_entity_poly.pdbx_strand_id
1 'polypeptide(L)'
;MILVDDGLASGFTILAAVYSVRRRNPKELVVAVPTSSLVAVERIENHVDKIICLNIRTGPIFAVADAYEQWYDLEDEEVLKFLRSAEWEV
;
A
#
# COMPACT_ATOMS: atom_id res chain seq x y z
N MET A 1 0.97 -12.70 -4.59
CA MET A 1 -0.08 -11.79 -4.11
C MET A 1 0.57 -10.44 -3.91
N ILE A 2 -0.04 -9.38 -4.45
CA ILE A 2 0.52 -8.03 -4.40
C ILE A 2 -0.47 -7.16 -3.64
N LEU A 3 0.01 -6.51 -2.58
CA LEU A 3 -0.74 -5.49 -1.85
C LEU A 3 -0.26 -4.13 -2.35
N VAL A 4 -1.23 -3.31 -2.75
CA VAL A 4 -0.99 -1.98 -3.32
C VAL A 4 -1.67 -0.94 -2.43
N ASP A 5 -1.02 0.20 -2.27
CA ASP A 5 -1.54 1.38 -1.61
C ASP A 5 -0.99 2.64 -2.33
N ASP A 6 -1.60 3.79 -2.08
CA ASP A 6 -1.09 5.08 -2.59
C ASP A 6 0.21 5.51 -1.89
N GLY A 7 0.47 5.02 -0.69
CA GLY A 7 1.72 5.22 -0.01
C GLY A 7 1.74 4.68 1.41
N LEU A 8 2.91 4.71 2.01
CA LEU A 8 3.12 4.19 3.37
C LEU A 8 3.59 5.31 4.29
N ALA A 9 2.64 5.93 5.00
CA ALA A 9 2.96 6.91 6.04
C ALA A 9 3.51 6.25 7.31
N SER A 10 2.67 5.48 8.01
CA SER A 10 3.06 4.74 9.22
C SER A 10 3.29 3.24 8.96
N GLY A 11 2.66 2.70 7.91
CA GLY A 11 2.74 1.29 7.53
C GLY A 11 1.76 0.36 8.25
N PHE A 12 0.94 0.84 9.19
CA PHE A 12 0.06 -0.04 9.99
C PHE A 12 -1.07 -0.70 9.19
N THR A 13 -1.70 0.03 8.26
CA THR A 13 -2.79 -0.51 7.42
C THR A 13 -2.30 -1.68 6.57
N ILE A 14 -1.18 -1.49 5.88
CA ILE A 14 -0.56 -2.58 5.11
C ILE A 14 -0.06 -3.71 6.00
N LEU A 15 0.46 -3.43 7.20
CA LEU A 15 0.85 -4.51 8.13
C LEU A 15 -0.35 -5.39 8.54
N ALA A 16 -1.52 -4.78 8.80
CA ALA A 16 -2.75 -5.53 9.06
C ALA A 16 -3.19 -6.35 7.84
N ALA A 17 -3.10 -5.78 6.63
CA ALA A 17 -3.39 -6.49 5.38
C ALA A 17 -2.43 -7.68 5.18
N VAL A 18 -1.13 -7.50 5.43
CA VAL A 18 -0.11 -8.55 5.38
C VAL A 18 -0.48 -9.71 6.31
N TYR A 19 -0.86 -9.45 7.56
CA TYR A 19 -1.28 -10.50 8.49
C TYR A 19 -2.54 -11.23 8.06
N SER A 20 -3.53 -10.52 7.51
CA SER A 20 -4.75 -11.13 6.96
C SER A 20 -4.42 -12.05 5.77
N VAL A 21 -3.56 -11.56 4.88
CA VAL A 21 -3.21 -12.19 3.62
C VAL A 21 -2.29 -13.40 3.80
N ARG A 22 -1.32 -13.35 4.72
CA ARG A 22 -0.43 -14.47 5.03
C ARG A 22 -1.19 -15.74 5.42
N ARG A 23 -2.36 -15.62 6.05
CA ARG A 23 -3.23 -16.78 6.39
C ARG A 23 -3.75 -17.53 5.17
N ARG A 24 -3.71 -16.93 3.98
CA ARG A 24 -4.08 -17.55 2.70
C ARG A 24 -2.89 -18.27 2.04
N ASN A 25 -1.74 -18.35 2.68
CA ASN A 25 -0.52 -19.00 2.20
C ASN A 25 -0.15 -18.64 0.74
N PRO A 26 -0.03 -17.35 0.39
CA PRO A 26 0.47 -16.98 -0.92
C PRO A 26 1.90 -17.52 -1.12
N LYS A 27 2.21 -17.95 -2.35
CA LYS A 27 3.57 -18.35 -2.74
C LYS A 27 4.59 -17.22 -2.52
N GLU A 28 4.15 -15.98 -2.74
CA GLU A 28 4.93 -14.76 -2.56
C GLU A 28 3.98 -13.61 -2.19
N LEU A 29 4.38 -12.78 -1.24
CA LEU A 29 3.69 -11.58 -0.77
C LEU A 29 4.56 -10.35 -1.01
N VAL A 30 4.11 -9.51 -1.94
CA VAL A 30 4.78 -8.26 -2.33
C VAL A 30 3.94 -7.08 -1.88
N VAL A 31 4.57 -6.06 -1.31
CA VAL A 31 3.96 -4.73 -1.14
C VAL A 31 4.52 -3.80 -2.20
N ALA A 32 3.65 -3.12 -2.94
CA ALA A 32 4.02 -2.19 -4.00
C ALA A 32 3.31 -0.85 -3.78
N VAL A 33 4.09 0.21 -3.56
CA VAL A 33 3.59 1.57 -3.32
C VAL A 33 4.46 2.59 -4.03
N PRO A 34 3.94 3.74 -4.49
CA PRO A 34 4.77 4.73 -5.17
C PRO A 34 5.65 5.52 -4.19
N THR A 35 5.18 5.79 -2.96
CA THR A 35 5.89 6.61 -1.96
C THR A 35 5.81 6.05 -0.54
N SER A 36 6.84 6.27 0.28
CA SER A 36 6.86 5.78 1.67
C SER A 36 7.80 6.59 2.57
N SER A 37 7.47 6.67 3.86
CA SER A 37 8.46 7.01 4.89
C SER A 37 9.40 5.82 5.15
N LEU A 38 10.68 6.08 5.42
CA LEU A 38 11.63 5.01 5.78
C LEU A 38 11.14 4.15 6.95
N VAL A 39 10.56 4.78 7.97
CA VAL A 39 10.02 4.09 9.16
C VAL A 39 8.92 3.10 8.81
N ALA A 40 8.08 3.42 7.81
CA ALA A 40 7.03 2.51 7.37
C ALA A 40 7.58 1.31 6.60
N VAL A 41 8.61 1.50 5.76
CA VAL A 41 9.30 0.40 5.06
C VAL A 41 9.93 -0.56 6.08
N GLU A 42 10.75 -0.04 6.99
CA GLU A 42 11.43 -0.82 8.04
C GLU A 42 10.41 -1.60 8.91
N ARG A 43 9.24 -1.00 9.17
CA ARG A 43 8.18 -1.68 9.93
C ARG A 43 7.65 -2.93 9.22
N ILE A 44 7.56 -2.93 7.90
CA ILE A 44 6.91 -4.02 7.14
C ILE A 44 7.90 -4.99 6.47
N GLU A 45 9.17 -4.62 6.31
CA GLU A 45 10.18 -5.39 5.55
C GLU A 45 10.33 -6.85 6.03
N ASN A 46 10.22 -7.06 7.35
CA ASN A 46 10.37 -8.38 7.95
C ASN A 46 9.10 -9.25 7.86
N HIS A 47 8.01 -8.73 7.28
CA HIS A 47 6.72 -9.42 7.19
C HIS A 47 6.33 -9.82 5.76
N VAL A 48 7.05 -9.31 4.76
CA VAL A 48 6.77 -9.52 3.33
C VAL A 48 7.99 -10.08 2.62
N ASP A 49 7.79 -10.67 1.45
CA ASP A 49 8.90 -11.27 0.69
C ASP A 49 9.62 -10.20 -0.16
N LYS A 50 8.90 -9.14 -0.56
CA LYS A 50 9.45 -8.01 -1.31
C LYS A 50 8.67 -6.72 -1.07
N ILE A 51 9.39 -5.60 -1.08
CA ILE A 51 8.82 -4.25 -1.13
C ILE A 51 9.29 -3.58 -2.42
N ILE A 52 8.36 -3.02 -3.18
CA ILE A 52 8.63 -2.15 -4.33
C ILE A 52 8.17 -0.75 -3.96
N CYS A 53 9.12 0.16 -3.75
CA CYS A 53 8.84 1.57 -3.49
C CYS A 53 9.75 2.46 -4.33
N LEU A 54 9.15 3.35 -5.13
CA LEU A 54 9.89 4.22 -6.05
C LEU A 54 10.47 5.46 -5.37
N ASN A 55 9.81 5.94 -4.31
CA ASN A 55 10.17 7.15 -3.59
C ASN A 55 10.15 6.91 -2.06
N ILE A 56 11.29 6.53 -1.50
CA ILE A 56 11.46 6.44 -0.05
C ILE A 56 12.00 7.78 0.48
N ARG A 57 11.27 8.39 1.42
CA ARG A 57 11.62 9.67 2.03
C ARG A 57 12.11 9.46 3.47
N THR A 58 13.23 10.09 3.82
CA THR A 58 13.90 9.96 5.12
C THR A 58 13.79 11.20 6.01
N GLY A 59 13.01 12.19 5.57
CA GLY A 59 12.81 13.44 6.31
C GLY A 59 11.97 13.24 7.58
N PRO A 60 12.03 14.20 8.54
CA PRO A 60 11.29 14.11 9.80
C PRO A 60 9.78 14.25 9.63
N ILE A 61 9.32 14.79 8.48
CA ILE A 61 7.92 14.97 8.13
C ILE A 61 7.67 14.21 6.83
N PHE A 62 6.55 13.49 6.80
CA PHE A 62 6.10 12.74 5.65
C PHE A 62 4.57 12.76 5.58
N ALA A 63 4.06 13.08 4.39
CA ALA A 63 2.67 12.81 4.00
C ALA A 63 2.68 12.11 2.64
N VAL A 64 1.74 11.18 2.45
CA VAL A 64 1.57 10.48 1.16
C VAL A 64 1.18 11.48 0.06
N ALA A 65 0.24 12.37 0.40
CA ALA A 65 -0.29 13.40 -0.51
C ALA A 65 0.80 14.28 -1.14
N ASP A 66 1.91 14.55 -0.43
CA ASP A 66 3.03 15.36 -0.94
C ASP A 66 3.68 14.78 -2.21
N ALA A 67 3.50 13.48 -2.48
CA ALA A 67 4.04 12.84 -3.67
C ALA A 67 3.16 13.01 -4.92
N TYR A 68 1.96 13.58 -4.77
CA TYR A 68 0.95 13.69 -5.81
C TYR A 68 0.67 15.15 -6.14
N GLU A 69 0.79 15.52 -7.42
CA GLU A 69 0.38 16.85 -7.90
C GLU A 69 -1.13 17.05 -7.77
N GLN A 70 -1.90 15.99 -8.00
CA GLN A 70 -3.34 15.94 -7.81
C GLN A 70 -3.67 14.97 -6.69
N TRP A 71 -4.00 15.51 -5.52
CA TRP A 71 -4.50 14.74 -4.38
C TRP A 71 -5.97 15.09 -4.14
N TYR A 72 -6.81 14.07 -4.05
CA TYR A 72 -8.21 14.21 -3.68
C TYR A 72 -8.65 12.97 -2.91
N ASP A 73 -9.64 13.14 -2.05
CA ASP A 73 -10.23 12.03 -1.32
C ASP A 73 -11.16 11.25 -2.25
N LEU A 74 -10.93 9.94 -2.39
CA LEU A 74 -11.80 9.04 -3.14
C LEU A 74 -13.12 8.84 -2.41
N GLU A 75 -14.24 9.10 -3.09
CA GLU A 75 -15.56 8.81 -2.56
C GLU A 75 -15.88 7.31 -2.65
N ASP A 76 -16.71 6.81 -1.74
CA ASP A 76 -17.15 5.40 -1.73
C ASP A 76 -17.81 5.02 -3.07
N GLU A 77 -18.56 5.94 -3.68
CA GLU A 77 -19.18 5.77 -4.99
C GLU A 77 -18.16 5.51 -6.10
N GLU A 78 -17.03 6.21 -6.09
CA GLU A 78 -15.93 6.03 -7.03
C GLU A 78 -15.25 4.67 -6.83
N VAL A 79 -14.98 4.31 -5.58
CA VAL A 79 -14.41 2.99 -5.24
C VAL A 79 -15.32 1.87 -5.74
N LEU A 80 -16.63 1.97 -5.47
CA LEU A 80 -17.61 0.99 -5.94
C LEU A 80 -17.70 0.94 -7.47
N LYS A 81 -17.55 2.08 -8.14
CA LYS A 81 -17.49 2.13 -9.61
C LYS A 81 -16.27 1.38 -10.13
N PHE A 82 -15.09 1.58 -9.54
CA PHE A 82 -13.87 0.86 -9.95
C PHE A 82 -13.98 -0.65 -9.71
N LEU A 83 -14.47 -1.06 -8.53
CA LEU A 83 -14.67 -2.47 -8.22
C LEU A 83 -15.63 -3.17 -9.19
N ARG A 84 -16.73 -2.51 -9.58
CA ARG A 84 -17.65 -3.02 -10.59
C ARG A 84 -17.02 -3.10 -11.98
N SER A 85 -16.17 -2.15 -12.32
CA SER A 85 -15.50 -2.11 -13.63
C SER A 85 -14.36 -3.11 -13.78
N ALA A 86 -13.81 -3.61 -12.66
CA ALA A 86 -12.63 -4.47 -12.67
C ALA A 86 -12.91 -5.93 -13.09
N GLU A 87 -14.13 -6.24 -13.56
CA GLU A 87 -14.59 -7.61 -13.93
C GLU A 87 -14.06 -8.68 -12.97
N TRP A 88 -14.25 -8.46 -11.67
CA TRP A 88 -13.84 -9.44 -10.67
C TRP A 88 -14.86 -10.58 -10.67
N GLU A 89 -14.68 -11.55 -11.57
CA GLU A 89 -15.35 -12.84 -11.44
C GLU A 89 -14.91 -13.47 -10.10
N VAL A 90 -15.87 -13.64 -9.20
CA VAL A 90 -15.70 -14.30 -7.90
C VAL A 90 -15.73 -15.81 -8.09
#